data_AF-A0A0R1JSE9-F1
#
_entry.id   AF-A0A0R1JSE9-F1
#
_cell.length_a   1.000
_cell.length_b   1.000
_cell.length_c   1.000
_cell.angle_alpha   90.00
_cell.angle_beta   90.00
_cell.angle_gamma   90.00
#
_symmetry.space_group_name_H-M   'P 1'
#
loop_
_entity.id
_entity.type
_entity.pdbx_description
1 polymer ?
#
loop_
_entity_poly.entity_id
_entity_poly.type
_entity_poly.pdbx_seq_one_letter_code
_entity_poly.pdbx_strand_id
1 'polypeptide(L)'
;MGMQAGQETVGSVLRFYQAAKGLSTDALAESLGMSTSTYRRILSDDTVVKAPAWFCLLDGLRLAPSEVAPLLPADYFPLQSAYATLSDTISPATRAFLLDHEVIAGPTQAYRDQLEATYQRTGNIGYHQYAELADIFLAELAQDGDGVRAKAEQLYQELIALDSWGGFEWQLIASIATYLPFARLQVIFNRHLRHEAATNTHWATLDDHQVNLLFRSFLDNAIQERNRQDIETAIKWIRDRPITDTDLGYRALLRLCDIVVCDMAGDVTQATTLYKRLVAALRLITDEEDSLWILVAEDLWMNLVSFQIDQLD
;
A
#
# COMPACT_ATOMS: atom_id res chain seq x y z
N MET A 1 -5.15 -16.48 27.19
CA MET A 1 -4.92 -16.98 25.82
C MET A 1 -5.13 -15.81 24.89
N GLY A 2 -4.10 -15.41 24.13
CA GLY A 2 -4.28 -14.40 23.08
C GLY A 2 -4.90 -15.06 21.84
N MET A 3 -5.82 -14.37 21.16
CA MET A 3 -6.26 -14.81 19.84
C MET A 3 -5.11 -14.68 18.84
N GLN A 4 -4.97 -15.66 17.95
CA GLN A 4 -4.05 -15.56 16.82
C GLN A 4 -4.81 -14.98 15.63
N ALA A 5 -4.20 -14.03 14.92
CA ALA A 5 -4.80 -13.43 13.72
C ALA A 5 -5.07 -14.51 12.65
N GLY A 6 -6.22 -14.42 11.98
CA GLY A 6 -6.53 -15.22 10.79
C GLY A 6 -7.03 -16.66 11.04
N GLN A 7 -7.27 -17.09 12.28
CA GLN A 7 -7.76 -18.44 12.60
C GLN A 7 -9.16 -18.46 13.25
N GLU A 8 -9.74 -17.30 13.50
CA GLU A 8 -10.95 -17.15 14.32
C GLU A 8 -12.20 -17.04 13.44
N THR A 9 -13.34 -17.56 13.88
CA THR A 9 -14.62 -17.32 13.20
C THR A 9 -15.23 -16.00 13.67
N VAL A 10 -16.24 -15.51 12.95
CA VAL A 10 -17.01 -14.33 13.40
C VAL A 10 -17.53 -14.54 14.82
N GLY A 11 -18.09 -15.72 15.10
CA GLY A 11 -18.60 -16.08 16.41
C GLY A 11 -17.53 -16.16 17.50
N SER A 12 -16.32 -16.66 17.20
CA SER A 12 -15.24 -16.72 18.18
C SER A 12 -14.64 -15.35 18.49
N VAL A 13 -14.47 -14.48 17.49
CA VAL A 13 -14.02 -13.09 17.71
C VAL A 13 -15.02 -12.31 18.58
N LEU A 14 -16.32 -12.43 18.31
CA LEU A 14 -17.35 -11.80 19.13
C LEU A 14 -17.32 -12.33 20.58
N ARG A 15 -17.17 -13.65 20.76
CA ARG A 15 -17.04 -14.26 22.10
C ARG A 15 -15.83 -13.75 22.86
N PHE A 16 -14.68 -13.61 22.19
CA PHE A 16 -13.47 -13.09 22.81
C PHE A 16 -13.67 -11.67 23.36
N TYR A 17 -14.18 -10.76 22.54
CA TYR A 17 -14.41 -9.37 22.98
C TYR A 17 -15.52 -9.26 24.01
N GLN A 18 -16.59 -10.04 23.87
CA GLN A 18 -17.66 -10.12 24.87
C GLN A 18 -17.09 -10.53 26.24
N ALA A 19 -16.28 -11.59 26.29
CA ALA A 19 -15.66 -12.08 27.51
C ALA A 19 -14.65 -11.08 28.09
N ALA A 20 -13.82 -10.47 27.25
CA ALA A 20 -12.85 -9.45 27.66
C ALA A 20 -13.52 -8.21 28.28
N LYS A 21 -14.73 -7.87 27.82
CA LYS A 21 -15.52 -6.74 28.34
C LYS A 21 -16.46 -7.14 29.48
N GLY A 22 -16.46 -8.41 29.90
CA GLY A 22 -17.30 -8.92 31.00
C GLY A 22 -18.81 -8.85 30.73
N LEU A 23 -19.22 -8.89 29.46
CA LEU A 23 -20.63 -8.74 29.07
C LEU A 23 -21.34 -10.11 29.06
N SER A 24 -22.49 -10.20 29.72
CA SER A 24 -23.31 -11.42 29.65
C SER A 24 -24.02 -11.52 28.31
N THR A 25 -24.24 -12.74 27.84
CA THR A 25 -24.91 -13.02 26.55
C THR A 25 -26.32 -12.46 26.51
N ASP A 26 -27.03 -12.56 27.63
CA ASP A 26 -28.43 -12.12 27.72
C ASP A 26 -28.51 -10.59 27.74
N ALA A 27 -27.63 -9.90 28.48
CA ALA A 27 -27.60 -8.44 28.53
C ALA A 27 -27.20 -7.80 27.20
N LEU A 28 -26.24 -8.41 26.48
CA LEU A 28 -25.85 -7.92 25.16
C LEU A 28 -26.92 -8.22 24.10
N ALA A 29 -27.57 -9.37 24.15
CA ALA A 29 -28.68 -9.64 23.23
C ALA A 29 -29.85 -8.65 23.44
N GLU A 30 -30.20 -8.37 24.70
CA GLU A 30 -31.23 -7.40 25.06
C GLU A 30 -30.89 -5.99 24.57
N SER A 31 -29.66 -5.51 24.82
CA SER A 31 -29.24 -4.16 24.40
C SER A 31 -29.22 -3.98 22.88
N LEU A 32 -29.03 -5.07 22.14
CA LEU A 32 -29.05 -5.10 20.68
C LEU A 32 -30.46 -5.29 20.09
N GLY A 33 -31.48 -5.46 20.94
CA GLY A 33 -32.84 -5.75 20.49
C GLY A 33 -32.97 -7.11 19.76
N MET A 34 -32.07 -8.05 20.05
CA MET A 34 -32.06 -9.38 19.43
C MET A 34 -32.44 -10.47 20.42
N SER A 35 -33.04 -11.56 19.94
CA SER A 35 -33.29 -12.69 20.84
C SER A 35 -31.96 -13.32 21.29
N THR A 36 -31.87 -13.70 22.56
CA THR A 36 -30.73 -14.44 23.11
C THR A 36 -30.39 -15.68 22.28
N SER A 37 -31.40 -16.38 21.76
CA SER A 37 -31.21 -17.57 20.93
C SER A 37 -30.50 -17.25 19.62
N THR A 38 -30.87 -16.14 18.98
CA THR A 38 -30.21 -15.65 17.77
C THR A 38 -28.77 -15.26 18.07
N TYR A 39 -28.53 -14.55 19.16
CA TYR A 39 -27.18 -14.16 19.55
C TYR A 39 -26.29 -15.37 19.83
N ARG A 40 -26.79 -16.38 20.55
CA ARG A 40 -26.05 -17.64 20.78
C ARG A 40 -25.73 -18.38 19.48
N ARG A 41 -26.66 -18.42 18.53
CA ARG A 41 -26.41 -19.01 17.20
C ARG A 41 -25.34 -18.26 16.43
N ILE A 42 -25.27 -16.93 16.54
CA ILE A 42 -24.20 -16.12 15.94
C ILE A 42 -22.85 -16.47 16.56
N LEU A 43 -22.79 -16.55 17.90
CA LEU A 43 -21.56 -16.89 18.61
C LEU A 43 -21.04 -18.29 18.25
N SER A 44 -21.94 -19.23 17.95
CA SER A 44 -21.60 -20.59 17.52
C SER A 44 -21.40 -20.75 16.00
N ASP A 45 -21.49 -19.66 15.22
CA ASP A 45 -21.43 -19.68 13.75
C ASP A 45 -22.55 -20.52 13.07
N ASP A 46 -23.65 -20.77 13.78
CA ASP A 46 -24.84 -21.53 13.31
C ASP A 46 -25.82 -20.67 12.48
N THR A 47 -25.43 -19.44 12.14
CA THR A 47 -26.20 -18.53 11.30
C THR A 47 -25.31 -17.50 10.64
N VAL A 48 -25.64 -17.14 9.39
CA VAL A 48 -25.01 -16.00 8.70
C VAL A 48 -25.51 -14.71 9.34
N VAL A 49 -24.58 -13.85 9.74
CA VAL A 49 -24.87 -12.51 10.29
C VAL A 49 -25.16 -11.56 9.14
N LYS A 50 -26.32 -10.88 9.18
CA LYS A 50 -26.64 -9.83 8.21
C LYS A 50 -25.86 -8.56 8.52
N ALA A 51 -25.45 -7.81 7.50
CA ALA A 51 -24.64 -6.60 7.68
C ALA A 51 -25.20 -5.58 8.70
N PRO A 52 -26.51 -5.25 8.74
CA PRO A 52 -27.04 -4.35 9.77
C PRO A 52 -26.86 -4.90 11.20
N ALA A 53 -27.08 -6.21 11.37
CA ALA A 53 -26.89 -6.85 12.68
C ALA A 53 -25.42 -6.90 13.08
N TRP A 54 -24.51 -7.06 12.11
CA TRP A 54 -23.07 -6.98 12.34
C TRP A 54 -22.65 -5.64 12.93
N PHE A 55 -23.06 -4.52 12.33
CA PHE A 55 -22.74 -3.19 12.87
C PHE A 55 -23.34 -2.96 14.26
N CYS A 56 -24.60 -3.35 14.49
CA CYS A 56 -25.17 -3.27 15.84
C CYS A 56 -24.35 -4.08 16.87
N LEU A 57 -23.92 -5.29 16.51
CA LEU A 57 -23.08 -6.13 17.39
C LEU A 57 -21.76 -5.43 17.74
N LEU A 58 -21.10 -4.84 16.75
CA LEU A 58 -19.86 -4.09 16.95
C LEU A 58 -20.09 -2.86 17.85
N ASP A 59 -21.17 -2.12 17.64
CA ASP A 59 -21.54 -0.97 18.49
C ASP A 59 -21.80 -1.40 19.94
N GLY A 60 -22.55 -2.49 20.15
CA GLY A 60 -22.80 -3.05 21.48
C GLY A 60 -21.52 -3.51 22.18
N LEU A 61 -20.54 -3.98 21.42
CA LEU A 61 -19.21 -4.33 21.91
C LEU A 61 -18.26 -3.12 21.97
N ARG A 62 -18.65 -1.94 21.48
CA ARG A 62 -17.78 -0.75 21.35
C ARG A 62 -16.50 -1.10 20.59
N LEU A 63 -16.68 -1.61 19.37
CA LEU A 63 -15.61 -1.97 18.45
C LEU A 63 -15.85 -1.26 17.12
N ALA A 64 -14.79 -0.73 16.52
CA ALA A 64 -14.80 -0.34 15.12
C ALA A 64 -14.62 -1.57 14.22
N PRO A 65 -15.16 -1.57 12.98
CA PRO A 65 -14.93 -2.65 12.02
C PRO A 65 -13.43 -2.93 11.77
N SER A 66 -12.60 -1.89 11.80
CA SER A 66 -11.15 -1.98 11.63
C SER A 66 -10.43 -2.73 12.76
N GLU A 67 -11.01 -2.80 13.96
CA GLU A 67 -10.44 -3.58 15.08
C GLU A 67 -10.71 -5.08 14.92
N VAL A 68 -11.76 -5.44 14.19
CA VAL A 68 -12.21 -6.82 14.04
C VAL A 68 -11.69 -7.45 12.75
N ALA A 69 -11.60 -6.68 11.66
CA ALA A 69 -11.17 -7.17 10.35
C ALA A 69 -9.83 -7.96 10.39
N PRO A 70 -8.77 -7.53 11.11
CA PRO A 70 -7.50 -8.25 11.15
C PRO A 70 -7.57 -9.62 11.85
N LEU A 71 -8.62 -9.88 12.63
CA LEU A 71 -8.78 -11.12 13.40
C LEU A 71 -9.57 -12.17 12.61
N LEU A 72 -10.31 -11.75 11.60
CA LEU A 72 -11.09 -12.65 10.76
C LEU A 72 -10.16 -13.43 9.79
N PRO A 73 -10.60 -14.61 9.32
CA PRO A 73 -9.83 -15.43 8.40
C PRO A 73 -9.67 -14.75 7.05
N ALA A 74 -8.56 -15.07 6.37
CA ALA A 74 -8.25 -14.64 5.01
C ALA A 74 -9.41 -14.88 4.02
N ASP A 75 -10.16 -15.98 4.20
CA ASP A 75 -11.27 -16.35 3.32
C ASP A 75 -12.42 -15.32 3.31
N TYR A 76 -12.53 -14.46 4.32
CA TYR A 76 -13.50 -13.36 4.33
C TYR A 76 -13.06 -12.16 3.47
N PHE A 77 -11.76 -12.06 3.16
CA PHE A 77 -11.17 -10.97 2.39
C PHE A 77 -10.28 -11.51 1.27
N PRO A 78 -10.82 -12.33 0.35
CA PRO A 78 -10.01 -13.18 -0.50
C PRO A 78 -9.14 -12.41 -1.51
N LEU A 79 -9.52 -11.19 -1.91
CA LEU A 79 -8.65 -10.31 -2.71
C LEU A 79 -7.53 -9.69 -1.86
N GLN A 80 -7.83 -9.22 -0.65
CA GLN A 80 -6.81 -8.66 0.24
C GLN A 80 -5.77 -9.72 0.63
N SER A 81 -6.22 -10.95 0.90
CA SER A 81 -5.33 -12.07 1.19
C SER A 81 -4.53 -12.50 -0.04
N ALA A 82 -5.12 -12.43 -1.23
CA ALA A 82 -4.39 -12.68 -2.46
C ALA A 82 -3.25 -11.66 -2.67
N TYR A 83 -3.52 -10.38 -2.41
CA TYR A 83 -2.47 -9.37 -2.42
C TYR A 83 -1.43 -9.59 -1.34
N ALA A 84 -1.83 -9.92 -0.11
CA ALA A 84 -0.87 -10.19 0.96
C ALA A 84 0.06 -11.34 0.57
N THR A 85 -0.47 -12.42 -0.01
CA THR A 85 0.36 -13.53 -0.51
C THR A 85 1.24 -13.12 -1.70
N LEU A 86 0.70 -12.34 -2.64
CA LEU A 86 1.47 -11.79 -3.76
C LEU A 86 2.62 -10.92 -3.24
N SER A 87 2.30 -9.98 -2.36
CA SER A 87 3.24 -9.11 -1.67
C SER A 87 4.24 -9.92 -0.87
N ASP A 88 3.90 -10.99 -0.18
CA ASP A 88 4.85 -11.83 0.56
C ASP A 88 5.75 -12.65 -0.39
N THR A 89 5.23 -13.02 -1.56
CA THR A 89 5.97 -13.73 -2.62
C THR A 89 6.98 -12.81 -3.31
N ILE A 90 6.62 -11.53 -3.49
CA ILE A 90 7.43 -10.51 -4.16
C ILE A 90 8.29 -9.70 -3.17
N SER A 91 7.82 -9.49 -1.95
CA SER A 91 8.55 -8.88 -0.83
C SER A 91 9.37 -9.93 -0.08
N PRO A 92 10.38 -10.46 -0.79
CA PRO A 92 11.77 -10.45 -0.32
C PRO A 92 12.65 -9.35 -0.95
N ALA A 93 12.06 -8.44 -1.72
CA ALA A 93 12.77 -7.38 -2.44
C ALA A 93 13.47 -6.29 -1.61
N THR A 94 13.31 -6.18 -0.27
CA THR A 94 14.26 -5.36 0.50
C THR A 94 15.52 -6.14 0.91
N ARG A 95 15.46 -7.47 1.04
CA ARG A 95 16.58 -8.29 1.55
C ARG A 95 17.45 -8.94 0.48
N ALA A 96 16.98 -9.04 -0.76
CA ALA A 96 17.66 -9.77 -1.83
C ALA A 96 18.10 -8.89 -3.00
N PHE A 97 18.47 -7.62 -2.76
CA PHE A 97 19.35 -6.87 -3.68
C PHE A 97 20.71 -7.61 -3.93
N LEU A 98 20.91 -8.78 -3.29
CA LEU A 98 22.12 -9.61 -3.29
C LEU A 98 21.88 -11.15 -3.40
N LEU A 99 20.66 -11.66 -3.64
CA LEU A 99 20.41 -13.11 -3.68
C LEU A 99 19.58 -13.56 -4.90
N ASP A 100 20.16 -14.54 -5.61
CA ASP A 100 19.71 -15.33 -6.76
C ASP A 100 18.24 -15.14 -7.25
N HIS A 101 18.09 -14.47 -8.39
CA HIS A 101 16.81 -14.17 -9.04
C HIS A 101 15.96 -15.44 -9.32
N GLU A 102 16.63 -16.60 -9.49
CA GLU A 102 15.95 -17.87 -9.77
C GLU A 102 15.09 -18.36 -8.59
N VAL A 103 15.41 -17.96 -7.35
CA VAL A 103 14.69 -18.39 -6.14
C VAL A 103 13.30 -17.77 -6.03
N ILE A 104 13.11 -16.56 -6.57
CA ILE A 104 11.85 -15.80 -6.46
C ILE A 104 10.98 -16.00 -7.71
N ALA A 105 11.58 -16.10 -8.90
CA ALA A 105 10.84 -16.20 -10.15
C ALA A 105 9.90 -17.41 -10.20
N GLY A 106 10.34 -18.58 -9.74
CA GLY A 106 9.53 -19.81 -9.72
C GLY A 106 8.26 -19.69 -8.86
N PRO A 107 8.37 -19.31 -7.58
CA PRO A 107 7.22 -19.02 -6.72
C PRO A 107 6.28 -17.94 -7.28
N THR A 108 6.82 -16.83 -7.79
CA THR A 108 6.00 -15.76 -8.39
C THR A 108 5.22 -16.26 -9.60
N GLN A 109 5.85 -17.03 -10.50
CA GLN A 109 5.18 -17.64 -11.64
C GLN A 109 4.08 -18.61 -11.22
N ALA A 110 4.35 -19.47 -10.23
CA ALA A 110 3.35 -20.41 -9.73
C ALA A 110 2.14 -19.69 -9.12
N TYR A 111 2.36 -18.61 -8.38
CA TYR A 111 1.28 -17.83 -7.79
C TYR A 111 0.49 -17.03 -8.83
N ARG A 112 1.17 -16.47 -9.83
CA ARG A 112 0.54 -15.84 -11.01
C ARG A 112 -0.42 -16.79 -11.71
N ASP A 113 0.00 -18.05 -11.93
CA ASP A 113 -0.85 -19.06 -12.58
C ASP A 113 -2.04 -19.47 -11.70
N GLN A 114 -1.86 -19.50 -10.37
CA GLN A 114 -2.95 -19.72 -9.42
C GLN A 114 -3.99 -18.58 -9.45
N LEU A 115 -3.53 -17.32 -9.54
CA LEU A 115 -4.39 -16.15 -9.65
C LEU A 115 -5.22 -16.20 -10.94
N GLU A 116 -4.58 -16.49 -12.07
CA GLU A 116 -5.27 -16.62 -13.36
C GLU A 116 -6.28 -17.78 -13.35
N ALA A 117 -5.91 -18.95 -12.81
CA ALA A 117 -6.86 -20.06 -12.66
C ALA A 117 -8.05 -19.69 -11.75
N THR A 118 -7.83 -18.87 -10.73
CA THR A 118 -8.88 -18.38 -9.84
C THR A 118 -9.79 -17.38 -10.57
N TYR A 119 -9.23 -16.50 -11.39
CA TYR A 119 -10.00 -15.62 -12.28
C TYR A 119 -10.90 -16.44 -13.22
N GLN A 120 -10.35 -17.41 -13.94
CA GLN A 120 -11.12 -18.25 -14.87
C GLN A 120 -12.27 -19.00 -14.19
N ARG A 121 -12.09 -19.40 -12.92
CA ARG A 121 -13.13 -20.07 -12.12
C ARG A 121 -14.20 -19.13 -11.59
N THR A 122 -13.83 -17.90 -11.20
CA THR A 122 -14.71 -16.99 -10.44
C THR A 122 -15.29 -15.86 -11.30
N GLY A 123 -14.66 -15.53 -12.43
CA GLY A 123 -14.94 -14.35 -13.23
C GLY A 123 -14.56 -13.03 -12.56
N ASN A 124 -13.88 -13.04 -11.40
CA ASN A 124 -13.52 -11.81 -10.69
C ASN A 124 -12.21 -11.23 -11.25
N ILE A 125 -12.34 -10.12 -11.99
CA ILE A 125 -11.24 -9.43 -12.68
C ILE A 125 -10.10 -8.99 -11.75
N GLY A 126 -10.36 -8.81 -10.45
CA GLY A 126 -9.30 -8.42 -9.51
C GLY A 126 -8.17 -9.46 -9.40
N TYR A 127 -8.49 -10.75 -9.59
CA TYR A 127 -7.45 -11.80 -9.65
C TYR A 127 -6.61 -11.73 -10.93
N HIS A 128 -7.23 -11.37 -12.05
CA HIS A 128 -6.52 -11.16 -13.30
C HIS A 128 -5.54 -9.98 -13.17
N GLN A 129 -5.98 -8.86 -12.60
CA GLN A 129 -5.14 -7.69 -12.40
C GLN A 129 -3.97 -7.96 -11.43
N TYR A 130 -4.16 -8.83 -10.42
CA TYR A 130 -3.04 -9.31 -9.62
C TYR A 130 -2.10 -10.25 -10.38
N ALA A 131 -2.61 -11.06 -11.31
CA ALA A 131 -1.76 -11.86 -12.19
C ALA A 131 -0.94 -10.97 -13.13
N GLU A 132 -1.52 -9.89 -13.67
CA GLU A 132 -0.79 -8.90 -14.46
C GLU A 132 0.27 -8.17 -13.63
N LEU A 133 -0.04 -7.83 -12.38
CA LEU A 133 0.95 -7.28 -11.46
C LEU A 133 2.13 -8.25 -11.24
N ALA A 134 1.85 -9.55 -11.07
CA ALA A 134 2.90 -10.56 -11.00
C ALA A 134 3.72 -10.65 -12.29
N ASP A 135 3.10 -10.51 -13.46
CA ASP A 135 3.79 -10.47 -14.76
C ASP A 135 4.74 -9.27 -14.87
N ILE A 136 4.43 -8.12 -14.25
CA ILE A 136 5.34 -6.96 -14.16
C ILE A 136 6.59 -7.32 -13.36
N PHE A 137 6.41 -7.93 -12.18
CA PHE A 137 7.54 -8.34 -11.33
C PHE A 137 8.40 -9.43 -11.97
N LEU A 138 7.79 -10.38 -12.69
CA LEU A 138 8.54 -11.39 -13.44
C LEU A 138 9.41 -10.76 -14.55
N ALA A 139 8.90 -9.74 -15.24
CA ALA A 139 9.68 -8.98 -16.21
C ALA A 139 10.84 -8.23 -15.54
N GLU A 140 10.61 -7.65 -14.36
CA GLU A 140 11.66 -6.97 -13.58
C GLU A 140 12.76 -7.95 -13.14
N LEU A 141 12.39 -9.13 -12.63
CA LEU A 141 13.34 -10.19 -12.25
C LEU A 141 14.16 -10.69 -13.45
N ALA A 142 13.57 -10.68 -14.65
CA ALA A 142 14.24 -11.00 -15.91
C ALA A 142 15.08 -9.83 -16.47
N GLN A 143 15.11 -8.67 -15.79
CA GLN A 143 15.75 -7.43 -16.24
C GLN A 143 15.21 -6.91 -17.59
N ASP A 144 13.96 -7.24 -17.92
CA ASP A 144 13.27 -6.78 -19.12
C ASP A 144 12.56 -5.43 -18.85
N GLY A 145 13.34 -4.35 -18.83
CA GLY A 145 12.83 -3.01 -18.53
C GLY A 145 11.74 -2.52 -19.50
N ASP A 146 11.83 -2.89 -20.79
CA ASP A 146 10.80 -2.55 -21.78
C ASP A 146 9.51 -3.33 -21.53
N GLY A 147 9.62 -4.62 -21.19
CA GLY A 147 8.49 -5.46 -20.80
C GLY A 147 7.80 -4.99 -19.53
N VAL A 148 8.57 -4.58 -18.51
CA VAL A 148 8.05 -3.99 -17.26
C VAL A 148 7.18 -2.76 -17.58
N ARG A 149 7.72 -1.81 -18.35
CA ARG A 149 7.01 -0.57 -18.71
C ARG A 149 5.76 -0.84 -19.54
N ALA A 150 5.84 -1.75 -20.51
CA ALA A 150 4.70 -2.11 -21.35
C ALA A 150 3.56 -2.74 -20.54
N LYS A 151 3.88 -3.66 -19.63
CA LYS A 151 2.89 -4.31 -18.75
C LYS A 151 2.31 -3.33 -17.72
N ALA A 152 3.13 -2.46 -17.14
CA ALA A 152 2.67 -1.41 -16.24
C ALA A 152 1.73 -0.43 -16.94
N GLU A 153 2.05 0.00 -18.17
CA GLU A 153 1.16 0.87 -18.95
C GLU A 153 -0.15 0.16 -19.29
N GLN A 154 -0.13 -1.13 -19.63
CA GLN A 154 -1.36 -1.92 -19.86
C GLN A 154 -2.28 -1.88 -18.63
N LEU A 155 -1.76 -2.28 -17.46
CA LEU A 155 -2.54 -2.27 -16.22
C LEU A 155 -3.01 -0.84 -15.86
N TYR A 156 -2.18 0.17 -16.08
CA TYR A 156 -2.58 1.57 -15.91
C TYR A 156 -3.77 1.96 -16.80
N GLN A 157 -3.76 1.57 -18.08
CA GLN A 157 -4.85 1.89 -19.01
C GLN A 157 -6.16 1.20 -18.61
N GLU A 158 -6.10 -0.02 -18.09
CA GLU A 158 -7.28 -0.70 -17.55
C GLU A 158 -7.85 0.02 -16.34
N LEU A 159 -6.99 0.40 -15.39
CA LEU A 159 -7.41 1.06 -14.15
C LEU A 159 -7.95 2.46 -14.42
N ILE A 160 -7.32 3.25 -15.29
CA ILE A 160 -7.77 4.62 -15.58
C ILE A 160 -9.11 4.65 -16.31
N ALA A 161 -9.47 3.58 -17.03
CA ALA A 161 -10.76 3.45 -17.71
C ALA A 161 -11.94 3.23 -16.75
N LEU A 162 -11.68 2.82 -15.49
CA LEU A 162 -12.72 2.68 -14.47
C LEU A 162 -13.26 4.07 -14.08
N ASP A 163 -14.54 4.17 -13.73
CA ASP A 163 -15.16 5.44 -13.32
C ASP A 163 -14.80 5.85 -11.88
N SER A 164 -14.60 4.86 -11.00
CA SER A 164 -14.32 5.06 -9.58
C SER A 164 -13.28 4.07 -9.08
N TRP A 165 -12.42 4.50 -8.17
CA TRP A 165 -11.39 3.68 -7.54
C TRP A 165 -11.69 3.52 -6.06
N GLY A 166 -11.63 2.27 -5.58
CA GLY A 166 -11.53 1.92 -4.17
C GLY A 166 -10.09 1.65 -3.77
N GLY A 167 -9.90 1.13 -2.55
CA GLY A 167 -8.55 0.81 -2.05
C GLY A 167 -7.81 -0.22 -2.91
N PHE A 168 -8.53 -1.13 -3.56
CA PHE A 168 -7.95 -2.14 -4.45
C PHE A 168 -7.24 -1.51 -5.67
N GLU A 169 -7.93 -0.62 -6.41
CA GLU A 169 -7.35 0.00 -7.61
C GLU A 169 -6.18 0.91 -7.23
N TRP A 170 -6.31 1.65 -6.13
CA TRP A 170 -5.22 2.49 -5.64
C TRP A 170 -3.99 1.70 -5.22
N GLN A 171 -4.18 0.53 -4.62
CA GLN A 171 -3.08 -0.36 -4.27
C GLN A 171 -2.34 -0.85 -5.52
N LEU A 172 -3.07 -1.29 -6.56
CA LEU A 172 -2.46 -1.68 -7.83
C LEU A 172 -1.67 -0.52 -8.45
N ILE A 173 -2.26 0.68 -8.47
CA ILE A 173 -1.61 1.89 -9.01
C ILE A 173 -0.34 2.23 -8.21
N ALA A 174 -0.38 2.16 -6.88
CA ALA A 174 0.79 2.40 -6.04
C ALA A 174 1.91 1.38 -6.33
N SER A 175 1.58 0.11 -6.58
CA SER A 175 2.56 -0.92 -6.92
C SER A 175 3.24 -0.70 -8.27
N ILE A 176 2.56 -0.10 -9.25
CA ILE A 176 3.13 0.13 -10.59
C ILE A 176 3.66 1.55 -10.81
N ALA A 177 3.42 2.48 -9.89
CA ALA A 177 3.70 3.90 -10.07
C ALA A 177 5.16 4.19 -10.42
N THR A 178 6.10 3.41 -9.90
CA THR A 178 7.53 3.59 -10.17
C THR A 178 7.92 3.29 -11.63
N TYR A 179 7.09 2.55 -12.37
CA TYR A 179 7.34 2.17 -13.77
C TYR A 179 6.58 3.04 -14.78
N LEU A 180 5.73 3.96 -14.30
CA LEU A 180 4.91 4.83 -15.14
C LEU A 180 5.60 6.18 -15.36
N PRO A 181 5.51 6.77 -16.56
CA PRO A 181 6.08 8.09 -16.78
C PRO A 181 5.34 9.16 -15.97
N PHE A 182 6.03 10.25 -15.65
CA PHE A 182 5.59 11.32 -14.77
C PHE A 182 4.21 11.88 -15.18
N ALA A 183 3.98 12.03 -16.49
CA ALA A 183 2.70 12.49 -17.03
C ALA A 183 1.51 11.60 -16.61
N ARG A 184 1.69 10.27 -16.47
CA ARG A 184 0.63 9.37 -15.98
C ARG A 184 0.38 9.56 -14.50
N LEU A 185 1.44 9.74 -13.73
CA LEU A 185 1.34 10.02 -12.30
C LEU A 185 0.61 11.33 -12.05
N GLN A 186 0.86 12.38 -12.85
CA GLN A 186 0.08 13.62 -12.78
C GLN A 186 -1.42 13.38 -12.98
N VAL A 187 -1.81 12.51 -13.92
CA VAL A 187 -3.22 12.16 -14.13
C VAL A 187 -3.81 11.44 -12.91
N ILE A 188 -3.06 10.51 -12.32
CA ILE A 188 -3.45 9.76 -11.11
C ILE A 188 -3.71 10.71 -9.93
N PHE A 189 -2.76 11.59 -9.63
CA PHE A 189 -2.90 12.56 -8.54
C PHE A 189 -4.01 13.59 -8.80
N ASN A 190 -4.14 14.09 -10.03
CA ASN A 190 -5.26 14.98 -10.38
C ASN A 190 -6.62 14.29 -10.21
N ARG A 191 -6.70 13.00 -10.51
CA ARG A 191 -7.89 12.19 -10.24
C ARG A 191 -8.16 12.09 -8.74
N HIS A 192 -7.14 11.86 -7.92
CA HIS A 192 -7.26 11.83 -6.46
C HIS A 192 -7.79 13.14 -5.91
N LEU A 193 -7.16 14.27 -6.26
CA LEU A 193 -7.54 15.60 -5.76
C LEU A 193 -9.01 15.94 -6.09
N ARG A 194 -9.50 15.53 -7.26
CA ARG A 194 -10.91 15.68 -7.64
C ARG A 194 -11.83 14.81 -6.79
N HIS A 195 -11.40 13.59 -6.46
CA HIS A 195 -12.17 12.68 -5.61
C HIS A 195 -12.26 13.20 -4.17
N GLU A 196 -11.13 13.62 -3.58
CA GLU A 196 -11.10 14.20 -2.23
C GLU A 196 -12.03 15.42 -2.09
N ALA A 197 -12.02 16.32 -3.09
CA ALA A 197 -12.89 17.48 -3.10
C ALA A 197 -14.38 17.10 -3.12
N ALA A 198 -14.74 15.93 -3.66
CA ALA A 198 -16.11 15.45 -3.74
C ALA A 198 -16.56 14.67 -2.49
N THR A 199 -15.66 13.92 -1.84
CA THR A 199 -15.99 13.01 -0.73
C THR A 199 -15.60 13.55 0.64
N ASN A 200 -14.79 14.61 0.71
CA ASN A 200 -14.22 15.15 1.94
C ASN A 200 -13.44 14.10 2.77
N THR A 201 -12.96 13.04 2.12
CA THR A 201 -12.12 11.99 2.71
C THR A 201 -10.70 12.19 2.23
N HIS A 202 -9.86 12.88 3.02
CA HIS A 202 -8.46 13.14 2.70
C HIS A 202 -7.64 11.85 2.79
N TRP A 203 -7.13 11.32 1.67
CA TRP A 203 -6.33 10.07 1.57
C TRP A 203 -6.82 8.87 2.41
N ALA A 204 -7.99 8.94 3.04
CA ALA A 204 -8.35 8.15 4.23
C ALA A 204 -8.73 6.71 3.89
N THR A 205 -8.92 6.44 2.60
CA THR A 205 -9.15 5.10 2.06
C THR A 205 -7.85 4.37 1.75
N LEU A 206 -6.72 5.06 1.82
CA LEU A 206 -5.40 4.53 1.51
C LEU A 206 -4.57 4.42 2.76
N ASP A 207 -3.82 3.33 2.84
CA ASP A 207 -2.77 3.18 3.82
C ASP A 207 -1.69 4.23 3.57
N ASP A 208 -1.22 4.88 4.63
CA ASP A 208 -0.19 5.93 4.57
C ASP A 208 1.05 5.43 3.82
N HIS A 209 1.37 4.13 3.94
CA HIS A 209 2.46 3.52 3.19
C HIS A 209 2.27 3.62 1.66
N GLN A 210 1.09 3.30 1.14
CA GLN A 210 0.78 3.37 -0.30
C GLN A 210 0.83 4.80 -0.82
N VAL A 211 0.34 5.75 -0.02
CA VAL A 211 0.41 7.18 -0.34
C VAL A 211 1.87 7.64 -0.40
N ASN A 212 2.67 7.24 0.57
CA ASN A 212 4.09 7.57 0.62
C ASN A 212 4.84 6.99 -0.59
N LEU A 213 4.53 5.76 -1.01
CA LEU A 213 5.06 5.16 -2.24
C LEU A 213 4.67 5.95 -3.49
N LEU A 214 3.39 6.34 -3.63
CA LEU A 214 2.94 7.14 -4.77
C LEU A 214 3.68 8.48 -4.89
N PHE A 215 3.79 9.22 -3.79
CA PHE A 215 4.51 10.50 -3.78
C PHE A 215 6.01 10.33 -4.02
N ARG A 216 6.61 9.26 -3.49
CA ARG A 216 8.00 8.92 -3.80
C ARG A 216 8.17 8.65 -5.30
N SER A 217 7.38 7.75 -5.88
CA SER A 217 7.44 7.43 -7.30
C SER A 217 7.21 8.66 -8.18
N PHE A 218 6.38 9.60 -7.72
CA PHE A 218 6.17 10.87 -8.41
C PHE A 218 7.41 11.74 -8.47
N LEU A 219 8.13 11.87 -7.35
CA LEU A 219 9.39 12.61 -7.31
C LEU A 219 10.49 11.89 -8.09
N ASP A 220 10.62 10.58 -7.92
CA ASP A 220 11.66 9.80 -8.58
C ASP A 220 11.51 9.81 -10.10
N ASN A 221 10.29 9.62 -10.64
CA ASN A 221 10.05 9.73 -12.07
C ASN A 221 10.34 11.14 -12.61
N ALA A 222 10.02 12.19 -11.85
CA ALA A 222 10.36 13.56 -12.25
C ALA A 222 11.88 13.78 -12.36
N ILE A 223 12.65 13.20 -11.43
CA ILE A 223 14.12 13.24 -11.43
C ILE A 223 14.67 12.43 -12.61
N GLN A 224 14.17 11.21 -12.82
CA GLN A 224 14.62 10.31 -13.90
C GLN A 224 14.36 10.90 -15.29
N GLU A 225 13.23 11.58 -15.50
CA GLU A 225 12.89 12.26 -16.75
C GLU A 225 13.70 13.55 -16.98
N ARG A 226 14.47 13.99 -15.98
CA ARG A 226 15.35 15.17 -16.03
C ARG A 226 14.63 16.48 -16.36
N ASN A 227 13.36 16.59 -15.99
CA ASN A 227 12.57 17.80 -16.22
C ASN A 227 12.45 18.63 -14.93
N ARG A 228 13.14 19.77 -14.91
CA ARG A 228 13.13 20.71 -13.78
C ARG A 228 11.72 21.12 -13.34
N GLN A 229 10.83 21.42 -14.29
CA GLN A 229 9.47 21.86 -13.99
C GLN A 229 8.64 20.73 -13.34
N ASP A 230 8.87 19.50 -13.76
CA ASP A 230 8.21 18.32 -13.20
C ASP A 230 8.71 18.04 -11.78
N ILE A 231 10.01 18.20 -11.52
CA ILE A 231 10.58 18.08 -10.17
C ILE A 231 10.00 19.16 -9.24
N GLU A 232 9.95 20.42 -9.69
CA GLU A 232 9.35 21.51 -8.93
C GLU A 232 7.86 21.26 -8.64
N THR A 233 7.13 20.68 -9.60
CA THR A 233 5.73 20.29 -9.44
C THR A 233 5.56 19.18 -8.40
N ALA A 234 6.40 18.13 -8.47
CA ALA A 234 6.38 17.03 -7.52
C ALA A 234 6.65 17.53 -6.09
N ILE A 235 7.70 18.33 -5.91
CA ILE A 235 8.06 18.92 -4.61
C ILE A 235 6.93 19.78 -4.05
N LYS A 236 6.28 20.58 -4.90
CA LYS A 236 5.14 21.39 -4.48
C LYS A 236 4.01 20.51 -3.94
N TRP A 237 3.61 19.48 -4.69
CA TRP A 237 2.51 18.60 -4.26
C TRP A 237 2.84 17.81 -3.01
N ILE A 238 4.10 17.38 -2.85
CA ILE A 238 4.56 16.75 -1.62
C ILE A 238 4.46 17.71 -0.43
N ARG A 239 4.83 18.97 -0.60
CA ARG A 239 4.77 19.98 0.47
C ARG A 239 3.35 20.42 0.81
N ASP A 240 2.44 20.39 -0.16
CA ASP A 240 1.04 20.81 0.02
C ASP A 240 0.17 19.74 0.70
N ARG A 241 0.61 18.46 0.78
CA ARG A 241 -0.15 17.40 1.47
C ARG A 241 -0.21 17.68 2.98
N PRO A 242 -1.42 17.67 3.59
CA PRO A 242 -1.55 17.69 5.04
C PRO A 242 -0.94 16.42 5.65
N ILE A 243 -0.11 16.57 6.67
CA ILE A 243 0.52 15.43 7.36
C ILE A 243 0.15 15.42 8.84
N THR A 244 -0.02 14.21 9.38
CA THR A 244 -0.11 14.03 10.83
C THR A 244 1.29 14.03 11.44
N ASP A 245 1.39 14.29 12.74
CA ASP A 245 2.70 14.35 13.41
C ASP A 245 3.44 13.00 13.45
N THR A 246 2.73 11.90 13.17
CA THR A 246 3.20 10.52 13.33
C THR A 246 3.68 9.85 12.05
N ASP A 247 3.46 10.44 10.87
CA ASP A 247 3.89 9.85 9.58
C ASP A 247 5.38 10.12 9.33
N LEU A 248 6.23 9.27 9.92
CA LEU A 248 7.69 9.35 9.77
C LEU A 248 8.15 9.13 8.32
N GLY A 249 7.47 8.26 7.57
CA GLY A 249 7.80 7.97 6.18
C GLY A 249 7.65 9.20 5.29
N TYR A 250 6.53 9.92 5.43
CA TYR A 250 6.33 11.15 4.67
C TYR A 250 7.22 12.30 5.12
N ARG A 251 7.55 12.37 6.40
CA ARG A 251 8.53 13.35 6.90
C ARG A 251 9.92 13.13 6.29
N ALA A 252 10.33 11.89 6.09
CA ALA A 252 11.56 11.58 5.37
C ALA A 252 11.48 12.07 3.92
N LEU A 253 10.33 11.86 3.25
CA LEU A 253 10.10 12.35 1.89
C LEU A 253 10.15 13.89 1.77
N LEU A 254 9.59 14.62 2.76
CA LEU A 254 9.73 16.08 2.82
C LEU A 254 11.19 16.52 2.95
N ARG A 255 12.00 15.79 3.72
CA ARG A 255 13.45 16.05 3.83
C ARG A 255 14.21 15.72 2.54
N LEU A 256 13.79 14.70 1.81
CA LEU A 256 14.31 14.43 0.46
C LEU A 256 14.03 15.60 -0.49
N CYS A 257 12.83 16.20 -0.43
CA CYS A 257 12.52 17.39 -1.22
C CYS A 257 13.48 18.55 -0.92
N ASP A 258 13.83 18.79 0.35
CA ASP A 258 14.80 19.82 0.73
C ASP A 258 16.20 19.56 0.13
N ILE A 259 16.62 18.30 0.08
CA ILE A 259 17.89 17.88 -0.54
C ILE A 259 17.87 18.17 -2.05
N VAL A 260 16.81 17.77 -2.74
CA VAL A 260 16.64 18.00 -4.18
C VAL A 260 16.64 19.50 -4.51
N VAL A 261 15.97 20.33 -3.70
CA VAL A 261 15.97 21.79 -3.88
C VAL A 261 17.39 22.37 -3.77
N CYS A 262 18.18 21.94 -2.77
CA CYS A 262 19.57 22.40 -2.63
C CYS A 262 20.42 22.00 -3.85
N ASP A 263 20.25 20.77 -4.33
CA ASP A 263 21.00 20.26 -5.47
C ASP A 263 20.67 21.01 -6.77
N MET A 264 19.38 21.21 -7.06
CA MET A 264 18.90 21.99 -8.21
C MET A 264 19.32 23.47 -8.17
N ALA A 265 19.65 23.99 -6.99
CA ALA A 265 20.21 25.33 -6.81
C ALA A 265 21.74 25.40 -6.99
N GLY A 266 22.41 24.26 -7.21
CA GLY A 266 23.86 24.14 -7.33
C GLY A 266 24.61 24.06 -5.99
N ASP A 267 23.91 23.98 -4.86
CA ASP A 267 24.52 23.84 -3.53
C ASP A 267 24.67 22.36 -3.14
N VAL A 268 25.55 21.69 -3.88
CA VAL A 268 25.85 20.25 -3.73
C VAL A 268 26.38 19.91 -2.34
N THR A 269 27.12 20.85 -1.72
CA THR A 269 27.71 20.66 -0.39
C THR A 269 26.60 20.61 0.68
N GLN A 270 25.65 21.54 0.60
CA GLN A 270 24.50 21.54 1.51
C GLN A 270 23.58 20.34 1.25
N ALA A 271 23.30 20.01 -0.01
CA ALA A 271 22.50 18.83 -0.39
C ALA A 271 23.09 17.54 0.20
N THR A 272 24.40 17.32 0.01
CA THR A 272 25.14 16.18 0.59
C THR A 272 25.08 16.17 2.11
N THR A 273 25.17 17.34 2.75
CA THR A 273 25.09 17.45 4.21
C THR A 273 23.70 17.07 4.73
N LEU A 274 22.64 17.55 4.08
CA LEU A 274 21.26 17.21 4.42
C LEU A 274 20.97 15.72 4.21
N TYR A 275 21.46 15.15 3.11
CA TYR A 275 21.36 13.73 2.81
C TYR A 275 22.00 12.86 3.91
N LYS A 276 23.26 13.14 4.28
CA LYS A 276 23.94 12.40 5.36
C LYS A 276 23.21 12.50 6.69
N ARG A 277 22.61 13.66 7.00
CA ARG A 277 21.79 13.83 8.22
C ARG A 277 20.49 13.03 8.16
N LEU A 278 19.82 12.99 7.01
CA LEU A 278 18.62 12.19 6.82
C LEU A 278 18.91 10.70 7.02
N VAL A 279 19.94 10.16 6.35
CA VAL A 279 20.33 8.75 6.49
C VAL A 279 20.69 8.41 7.94
N ALA A 280 21.45 9.28 8.62
CA ALA A 280 21.78 9.08 10.03
C ALA A 280 20.53 9.07 10.94
N ALA A 281 19.56 9.94 10.68
CA ALA A 281 18.30 9.99 11.42
C ALA A 281 17.45 8.74 11.15
N LEU A 282 17.37 8.28 9.91
CA LEU A 282 16.64 7.05 9.55
C LEU A 282 17.25 5.84 10.26
N ARG A 283 18.58 5.67 10.23
CA ARG A 283 19.28 4.59 10.95
C ARG A 283 18.97 4.58 12.45
N LEU A 284 18.93 5.76 13.08
CA LEU A 284 18.62 5.88 14.50
C LEU A 284 17.18 5.46 14.83
N ILE A 285 16.23 5.70 13.91
CA ILE A 285 14.82 5.41 14.11
C ILE A 285 14.50 3.94 13.82
N THR A 286 15.12 3.36 12.79
CA THR A 286 14.75 2.02 12.32
C THR A 286 15.55 0.89 12.96
N ASP A 287 16.70 1.18 13.59
CA ASP A 287 17.60 0.19 14.23
C ASP A 287 18.02 -0.97 13.28
N GLU A 288 17.85 -0.77 11.98
CA GLU A 288 18.13 -1.73 10.90
C GLU A 288 18.99 -1.03 9.84
N GLU A 289 20.15 -1.61 9.52
CA GLU A 289 21.03 -1.09 8.45
C GLU A 289 20.38 -1.18 7.06
N ASP A 290 19.55 -2.20 6.84
CA ASP A 290 18.86 -2.48 5.58
C ASP A 290 17.40 -2.02 5.56
N SER A 291 17.08 -1.00 6.38
CA SER A 291 15.73 -0.43 6.37
C SER A 291 15.36 0.03 4.96
N LEU A 292 14.16 -0.34 4.50
CA LEU A 292 13.62 0.07 3.21
C LEU A 292 13.76 1.58 3.01
N TRP A 293 13.51 2.39 4.05
CA TRP A 293 13.61 3.84 3.96
C TRP A 293 15.03 4.35 3.69
N ILE A 294 16.06 3.64 4.15
CA ILE A 294 17.46 3.96 3.87
C ILE A 294 17.77 3.64 2.42
N LEU A 295 17.41 2.44 1.94
CA LEU A 295 17.61 2.03 0.55
C LEU A 295 16.90 2.97 -0.42
N VAL A 296 15.67 3.40 -0.08
CA VAL A 296 14.92 4.41 -0.84
C VAL A 296 15.66 5.75 -0.90
N ALA A 297 16.18 6.22 0.23
CA ALA A 297 16.91 7.49 0.28
C ALA A 297 18.22 7.41 -0.52
N GLU A 298 18.91 6.26 -0.46
CA GLU A 298 20.13 5.98 -1.19
C GLU A 298 19.90 5.92 -2.71
N ASP A 299 18.87 5.20 -3.15
CA ASP A 299 18.46 5.10 -4.55
C ASP A 299 18.14 6.48 -5.16
N LEU A 300 17.28 7.26 -4.48
CA LEU A 300 16.94 8.61 -4.93
C LEU A 300 18.15 9.54 -4.94
N TRP A 301 19.04 9.44 -3.94
CA TRP A 301 20.29 10.20 -3.91
C TRP A 301 21.20 9.83 -5.08
N MET A 302 21.34 8.54 -5.42
CA MET A 302 22.11 8.08 -6.57
C MET A 302 21.54 8.59 -7.89
N ASN A 303 20.21 8.58 -8.05
CA ASN A 303 19.54 9.19 -9.20
C ASN A 303 19.80 10.70 -9.27
N LEU A 304 19.77 11.40 -8.13
CA LEU A 304 20.03 12.83 -8.05
C LEU A 304 21.49 13.20 -8.33
N VAL A 305 22.49 12.46 -7.82
CA VAL A 305 23.90 12.83 -8.04
C VAL A 305 24.45 12.36 -9.37
N SER A 306 23.90 11.28 -9.94
CA SER A 306 24.24 10.85 -11.32
C SER A 306 23.83 11.89 -12.36
N PHE A 307 22.87 12.77 -12.02
CA PHE A 307 22.50 13.97 -12.78
C PHE A 307 23.66 14.95 -13.01
N GLN A 308 24.60 15.06 -12.06
CA GLN A 308 25.66 16.08 -12.11
C GLN A 308 26.80 15.76 -13.07
N ILE A 309 26.79 14.59 -13.71
CA ILE A 309 27.85 14.19 -14.65
C ILE A 309 27.59 14.68 -16.08
N ASP A 310 26.34 14.97 -16.46
CA ASP A 310 26.01 15.44 -17.82
C ASP A 310 24.88 16.49 -17.81
N GLN A 311 25.28 17.77 -17.86
CA GLN A 311 24.56 18.91 -18.46
C GLN A 311 23.08 19.18 -18.06
N LEU A 312 22.88 20.31 -17.35
CA LEU A 312 21.70 21.15 -17.53
C LEU A 312 22.15 22.47 -18.20
N ASP A 313 22.15 22.47 -19.54
CA ASP A 313 21.97 23.69 -20.33
C ASP A 313 20.50 23.78 -20.78
#